data_AF-A0A1G1JEI9-F1
#
_entry.id   AF-A0A1G1JEI9-F1
#
_cell.length_a   1.000
_cell.length_b   1.000
_cell.length_c   1.000
_cell.angle_alpha   90.00
_cell.angle_beta   90.00
_cell.angle_gamma   90.00
#
_symmetry.space_group_name_H-M   'P 1'
#
loop_
_entity.id
_entity.type
_entity.pdbx_description
1 polymer ?
#
loop_
_entity_poly.entity_id
_entity_poly.type
_entity_poly.pdbx_seq_one_letter_code
_entity_poly.pdbx_strand_id
1 'polypeptide(L)'
;MKPYRKAYVLIAHGSRAKESGEAFRAFTRQFQTLYPKRRVVGAFLDLEKPDVPEALEICAADKVHEIVIVPLMLFPGRHVKTDIPVLISKFNAGHPEIAIHYAGPLADNKILLRLVCSQAGRTPVRKLKRAGRKSDAVPGI
;
A
#
# COMPACT_ATOMS: atom_id res chain seq x y z
N MET A 1 25.81 -9.56 10.20
CA MET A 1 24.67 -8.61 10.32
C MET A 1 23.71 -9.17 11.36
N LYS A 2 23.18 -8.38 12.31
CA LYS A 2 22.22 -8.90 13.30
C LYS A 2 20.91 -9.27 12.58
N PRO A 3 20.32 -10.46 12.81
CA PRO A 3 19.06 -10.82 12.19
C PRO A 3 17.96 -9.88 12.68
N TYR A 4 17.09 -9.47 11.76
CA TYR A 4 15.92 -8.68 12.11
C TYR A 4 14.98 -9.56 12.91
N ARG A 5 14.52 -9.13 14.10
CA ARG A 5 13.46 -9.89 14.79
C ARG A 5 12.08 -9.69 14.15
N LYS A 6 11.86 -8.52 13.54
CA LYS A 6 10.56 -8.08 13.02
C LYS A 6 10.71 -7.43 11.64
N ALA A 7 9.77 -7.74 10.75
CA ALA A 7 9.63 -7.14 9.43
C ALA A 7 8.30 -6.38 9.26
N TYR A 8 8.30 -5.43 8.33
CA TYR A 8 7.11 -4.80 7.78
C TYR A 8 7.03 -5.10 6.28
N VAL A 9 5.86 -5.57 5.83
CA VAL A 9 5.54 -5.68 4.41
C VAL A 9 4.49 -4.63 4.07
N LEU A 10 4.89 -3.60 3.35
CA LEU A 10 3.96 -2.61 2.82
C LEU A 10 3.39 -3.14 1.51
N ILE A 11 2.07 -3.07 1.32
CA ILE A 11 1.43 -3.60 0.11
C ILE A 11 0.72 -2.47 -0.66
N ALA A 12 1.11 -2.28 -1.91
CA ALA A 12 0.38 -1.47 -2.89
C ALA A 12 -0.41 -2.35 -3.86
N HIS A 13 -1.38 -1.78 -4.57
CA HIS A 13 -2.10 -2.53 -5.60
C HIS A 13 -1.18 -2.89 -6.78
N GLY A 14 -0.29 -1.98 -7.16
CA GLY A 14 0.43 -2.02 -8.43
C GLY A 14 -0.25 -1.17 -9.49
N SER A 15 0.52 -0.68 -10.44
CA SER A 15 0.03 0.19 -11.50
C SER A 15 0.77 -0.11 -12.81
N ARG A 16 0.12 0.18 -13.93
CA ARG A 16 0.80 0.23 -15.23
C ARG A 16 1.64 1.50 -15.40
N ALA A 17 1.31 2.55 -14.64
CA ALA A 17 2.07 3.81 -14.65
C ALA A 17 3.33 3.65 -13.80
N LYS A 18 4.49 3.71 -14.46
CA LYS A 18 5.81 3.50 -13.85
C LYS A 18 6.06 4.44 -12.66
N GLU A 19 5.58 5.67 -12.75
CA GLU A 19 5.72 6.71 -11.73
C GLU A 19 5.03 6.31 -10.42
N SER A 20 3.91 5.59 -10.49
CA SER A 20 3.18 5.12 -9.30
C SER A 20 4.00 4.08 -8.53
N GLY A 21 4.59 3.12 -9.24
CA GLY A 21 5.46 2.11 -8.66
C GLY A 21 6.75 2.72 -8.08
N GLU A 22 7.36 3.67 -8.79
CA GLU A 22 8.54 4.40 -8.31
C GLU A 22 8.25 5.20 -7.03
N ALA A 23 7.09 5.88 -6.97
CA ALA A 23 6.65 6.61 -5.80
C ALA A 23 6.43 5.67 -4.59
N PHE A 24 5.80 4.51 -4.80
CA PHE A 24 5.63 3.51 -3.73
C PHE A 24 6.97 2.92 -3.25
N ARG A 25 7.90 2.62 -4.17
CA ARG A 25 9.25 2.17 -3.82
C ARG A 25 10.00 3.24 -3.02
N ALA A 26 9.88 4.51 -3.40
CA ALA A 26 10.46 5.62 -2.65
C ALA A 26 9.86 5.75 -1.24
N PHE A 27 8.53 5.65 -1.12
CA PHE A 27 7.83 5.64 0.16
C PHE A 27 8.30 4.49 1.06
N THR A 28 8.47 3.29 0.51
CA THR A 28 8.99 2.13 1.25
C THR A 28 10.40 2.39 1.78
N ARG A 29 11.29 3.00 0.98
CA ARG A 29 12.62 3.39 1.44
C ARG A 29 12.57 4.43 2.57
N GLN A 30 11.68 5.41 2.49
CA GLN A 30 11.48 6.38 3.57
C GLN A 30 10.96 5.70 4.85
N PHE A 31 10.08 4.72 4.74
CA PHE A 31 9.62 3.96 5.89
C PHE A 31 10.76 3.13 6.53
N GLN A 32 11.66 2.55 5.71
CA GLN A 32 12.85 1.85 6.20
C GLN A 32 13.78 2.76 7.00
N THR A 33 13.96 4.03 6.62
CA THR A 33 14.82 4.96 7.39
C THR A 33 14.24 5.31 8.75
N LEU A 34 12.91 5.29 8.91
CA LEU A 34 12.24 5.48 10.20
C LEU A 34 12.37 4.27 11.13
N TYR A 35 12.63 3.08 10.58
CA TYR A 35 12.77 1.83 11.34
C TYR A 35 14.07 1.08 11.01
N PRO A 36 15.26 1.65 11.30
CA PRO A 36 16.55 1.12 10.83
C PRO A 36 16.92 -0.25 11.41
N LYS A 37 16.25 -0.70 12.48
CA LYS A 37 16.48 -2.02 13.12
C LYS A 37 15.42 -3.06 12.74
N ARG A 38 14.60 -2.79 11.73
CA ARG A 38 13.53 -3.69 11.26
C ARG A 38 13.64 -3.83 9.75
N ARG A 39 13.30 -5.01 9.24
CA ARG A 39 13.26 -5.23 7.80
C ARG A 39 12.01 -4.57 7.23
N VAL A 40 12.13 -3.79 6.16
CA VAL A 40 10.98 -3.26 5.43
C VAL A 40 11.06 -3.74 3.99
N VAL A 41 9.98 -4.35 3.52
CA VAL A 41 9.81 -4.82 2.14
C VAL A 41 8.55 -4.21 1.57
N GLY A 42 8.64 -3.65 0.37
CA GLY A 42 7.47 -3.16 -0.38
C GLY A 42 7.05 -4.23 -1.37
N ALA A 43 5.76 -4.51 -1.43
CA ALA A 43 5.16 -5.54 -2.29
C ALA A 43 3.98 -4.98 -3.08
N PHE A 44 3.68 -5.63 -4.19
CA PHE A 44 2.52 -5.32 -5.02
C PHE A 44 1.56 -6.50 -5.07
N LEU A 45 0.26 -6.22 -5.18
CA LEU A 45 -0.75 -7.26 -5.40
C LEU A 45 -0.78 -7.77 -6.82
N ASP A 46 -0.52 -6.87 -7.77
CA ASP A 46 -0.59 -7.15 -9.20
C ASP A 46 0.39 -6.23 -9.95
N LEU A 47 0.61 -6.52 -11.23
CA LEU A 47 1.31 -5.69 -12.23
C LEU A 47 2.81 -5.46 -12.02
N GLU A 48 3.29 -5.47 -10.79
CA GLU A 48 4.67 -5.12 -10.42
C GLU A 48 5.27 -6.12 -9.43
N LYS A 49 6.59 -6.05 -9.27
CA LYS A 49 7.37 -6.94 -8.41
C LYS A 49 8.17 -6.14 -7.35
N PRO A 50 8.50 -6.72 -6.18
CA PRO A 50 8.12 -8.08 -5.78
C PRO A 50 6.62 -8.16 -5.46
N ASP A 51 6.03 -9.33 -5.69
CA ASP A 51 4.65 -9.58 -5.26
C ASP A 51 4.57 -9.93 -3.76
N VAL A 52 3.36 -10.10 -3.23
CA VAL A 52 3.17 -10.41 -1.80
C VAL A 52 3.86 -11.72 -1.39
N PRO A 53 3.69 -12.86 -2.08
CA PRO A 53 4.46 -14.08 -1.78
C PRO A 53 5.98 -13.86 -1.77
N GLU A 54 6.53 -13.23 -2.80
CA GLU A 54 7.98 -12.96 -2.88
C GLU A 54 8.47 -12.09 -1.74
N ALA A 55 7.71 -11.07 -1.35
CA ALA A 55 8.05 -10.20 -0.23
C ALA A 55 8.06 -10.94 1.12
N LEU A 56 7.16 -11.90 1.31
CA LEU A 56 7.13 -12.76 2.50
C LEU A 56 8.33 -13.70 2.53
N GLU A 57 8.69 -14.32 1.41
CA GLU A 57 9.87 -15.17 1.31
C GLU A 57 11.18 -14.39 1.52
N ILE A 58 11.28 -13.15 1.03
CA ILE A 58 12.41 -12.26 1.35
C ILE A 58 12.52 -12.06 2.87
N CYS A 59 11.40 -11.87 3.57
CA CYS A 59 11.41 -11.73 5.03
C CYS A 59 11.81 -13.03 5.73
N ALA A 60 11.33 -14.19 5.27
CA ALA A 60 11.71 -15.49 5.80
C ALA A 60 13.22 -15.76 5.66
N ALA A 61 13.79 -15.45 4.49
CA ALA A 61 15.22 -15.56 4.23
C ALA A 61 16.07 -14.68 5.17
N ASP A 62 15.53 -13.53 5.60
CA ASP A 62 16.14 -12.65 6.60
C ASP A 62 16.01 -13.17 8.05
N LYS A 63 15.42 -14.35 8.24
CA LYS A 63 15.24 -15.06 9.53
C LYS A 63 14.48 -14.23 10.57
N VAL A 64 13.42 -13.56 10.13
CA VAL A 64 12.53 -12.82 11.03
C VAL A 64 11.59 -13.76 11.78
N HIS A 65 11.19 -13.38 12.99
CA HIS A 65 10.21 -14.14 13.78
C HIS A 65 8.80 -13.55 13.68
N GLU A 66 8.69 -12.30 13.22
CA GLU A 66 7.44 -11.57 13.15
C GLU A 66 7.38 -10.74 11.84
N ILE A 67 6.25 -10.82 11.14
CA ILE A 67 5.95 -10.00 9.97
C ILE A 67 4.65 -9.23 10.21
N VAL A 68 4.70 -7.91 10.03
CA VAL A 68 3.50 -7.07 10.04
C VAL A 68 3.16 -6.65 8.62
N ILE A 69 1.98 -7.06 8.17
CA ILE A 69 1.44 -6.73 6.85
C ILE A 69 0.66 -5.43 6.94
N VAL A 70 1.03 -4.47 6.11
CA VAL A 70 0.45 -3.12 6.08
C VAL A 70 -0.05 -2.82 4.67
N PRO A 71 -1.33 -3.09 4.37
CA PRO A 71 -1.96 -2.65 3.13
C PRO A 71 -2.03 -1.13 3.06
N LEU A 72 -1.40 -0.52 2.06
CA LEU A 72 -1.56 0.91 1.76
C LEU A 72 -2.82 1.16 0.93
N MET A 73 -3.94 0.59 1.40
CA MET A 73 -5.27 0.72 0.80
C MET A 73 -6.12 1.58 1.72
N LEU A 74 -6.78 2.59 1.16
CA LEU A 74 -7.61 3.48 1.96
C LEU A 74 -8.81 2.75 2.54
N PHE A 75 -9.63 2.13 1.70
CA PHE A 75 -10.89 1.51 2.14
C PHE A 75 -10.84 -0.03 2.08
N PRO A 76 -11.64 -0.72 2.90
CA PRO A 76 -11.75 -2.18 2.87
C PRO A 76 -12.44 -2.68 1.59
N GLY A 77 -11.65 -3.11 0.61
CA GLY A 77 -12.11 -3.81 -0.60
C GLY A 77 -11.77 -5.31 -0.60
N ARG A 78 -12.07 -6.00 -1.71
CA ARG A 78 -11.76 -7.43 -1.92
C ARG A 78 -10.30 -7.77 -1.59
N HIS A 79 -9.36 -6.94 -2.04
CA HIS A 79 -7.94 -7.15 -1.80
C HIS A 79 -7.57 -7.21 -0.31
N VAL A 80 -8.14 -6.31 0.48
CA VAL A 80 -7.90 -6.22 1.93
C VAL A 80 -8.61 -7.36 2.66
N LYS A 81 -9.85 -7.66 2.28
CA LYS A 81 -10.71 -8.62 2.99
C LYS A 81 -10.44 -10.09 2.63
N THR A 82 -9.90 -10.37 1.46
CA THR A 82 -9.85 -11.72 0.93
C THR A 82 -8.50 -12.05 0.31
N ASP A 83 -8.05 -11.28 -0.68
CA ASP A 83 -6.90 -11.71 -1.48
C ASP A 83 -5.59 -11.72 -0.64
N ILE A 84 -5.32 -10.66 0.12
CA ILE A 84 -4.14 -10.61 1.01
C ILE A 84 -4.22 -11.69 2.10
N PRO A 85 -5.32 -11.84 2.87
CA PRO A 85 -5.44 -12.93 3.85
C PRO A 85 -5.20 -14.33 3.27
N VAL A 86 -5.66 -14.62 2.04
CA VAL A 86 -5.42 -15.90 1.39
C VAL A 86 -3.92 -16.11 1.09
N LEU A 87 -3.23 -15.09 0.60
CA LEU A 87 -1.79 -15.17 0.32
C LEU A 87 -0.99 -15.36 1.62
N ILE A 88 -1.35 -14.64 2.68
CA ILE A 88 -0.77 -14.81 4.02
C ILE A 88 -0.98 -16.24 4.52
N SER A 89 -2.20 -16.77 4.43
CA SER A 89 -2.53 -18.12 4.91
C SER A 89 -1.71 -19.20 4.20
N LYS A 90 -1.46 -19.04 2.90
CA LYS A 90 -0.63 -19.98 2.12
C LYS A 90 0.83 -19.96 2.58
N PHE A 91 1.39 -18.76 2.76
CA PHE A 91 2.76 -18.61 3.27
C PHE A 91 2.88 -19.17 4.69
N ASN A 92 1.94 -18.86 5.58
CA ASN A 92 1.97 -19.31 6.98
C ASN A 92 1.92 -20.84 7.12
N ALA A 93 1.35 -21.56 6.15
CA ALA A 93 1.36 -23.02 6.15
C ALA A 93 2.77 -23.61 5.95
N GLY A 94 3.67 -22.88 5.27
CA GLY A 94 5.07 -23.28 5.07
C GLY A 94 6.03 -22.72 6.12
N HIS A 95 5.63 -21.68 6.85
CA HIS A 95 6.46 -20.97 7.85
C HIS A 95 5.72 -20.78 9.18
N PRO A 96 5.27 -21.86 9.84
CA PRO A 96 4.43 -21.78 11.05
C PRO A 96 5.13 -21.12 12.26
N GLU A 97 6.46 -21.01 12.24
CA GLU A 97 7.27 -20.37 13.27
C GLU A 97 7.30 -18.84 13.16
N ILE A 98 6.85 -18.26 12.04
CA ILE A 98 6.84 -16.81 11.81
C ILE A 98 5.46 -16.26 12.17
N ALA A 99 5.39 -15.40 13.19
CA ALA A 99 4.14 -14.74 13.56
C ALA A 99 3.76 -13.67 12.52
N ILE A 100 2.52 -13.70 12.02
CA ILE A 100 2.03 -12.72 11.05
C ILE A 100 0.90 -11.88 11.66
N HIS A 101 1.05 -10.56 11.58
CA HIS A 101 0.06 -9.60 12.01
C HIS A 101 -0.47 -8.80 10.83
N TYR A 102 -1.79 -8.61 10.75
CA TYR A 102 -2.45 -7.87 9.68
C TYR A 102 -2.97 -6.53 10.21
N ALA A 103 -2.44 -5.41 9.69
CA ALA A 103 -2.77 -4.07 10.19
C ALA A 103 -4.10 -3.49 9.67
N GLY A 104 -4.75 -4.15 8.69
CA GLY A 104 -6.00 -3.67 8.10
C GLY A 104 -5.84 -2.45 7.16
N PRO A 105 -6.96 -1.90 6.63
CA PRO A 105 -6.95 -0.73 5.76
C PRO A 105 -6.70 0.57 6.54
N LEU A 106 -6.25 1.62 5.84
CA LEU A 106 -5.91 2.90 6.48
C LEU A 106 -7.14 3.67 6.98
N ALA A 107 -8.33 3.47 6.40
CA ALA A 107 -9.56 4.18 6.78
C ALA A 107 -9.97 3.98 8.24
N ASP A 108 -9.57 2.88 8.87
CA ASP A 108 -9.91 2.59 10.27
C ASP A 108 -9.10 3.46 11.25
N ASN A 109 -8.05 4.15 10.78
CA ASN A 109 -7.21 5.00 11.59
C ASN A 109 -7.70 6.46 11.61
N LYS A 110 -8.12 6.97 12.77
CA LYS A 110 -8.58 8.35 12.97
C LYS A 110 -7.55 9.43 12.56
N ILE A 111 -6.26 9.10 12.52
CA ILE A 111 -5.21 10.01 12.02
C ILE A 111 -5.38 10.30 10.53
N LEU A 112 -5.92 9.35 9.74
CA LEU A 112 -6.17 9.56 8.31
C LEU A 112 -7.12 10.74 8.09
N LEU A 113 -8.19 10.85 8.88
CA LEU A 113 -9.12 11.97 8.77
C LEU A 113 -8.41 13.31 9.05
N ARG A 114 -7.53 13.36 10.06
CA ARG A 114 -6.71 14.55 10.35
C ARG A 114 -5.79 14.90 9.18
N LEU A 115 -5.17 13.91 8.55
CA LEU A 115 -4.34 14.10 7.36
C LEU A 115 -5.16 14.67 6.19
N VAL A 116 -6.35 14.12 5.94
CA VAL A 116 -7.27 14.61 4.91
C VAL A 116 -7.69 16.06 5.19
N CYS A 117 -8.07 16.38 6.43
CA CYS A 117 -8.38 17.76 6.82
C CYS A 117 -7.20 18.71 6.58
N SER A 118 -5.98 18.29 6.94
CA SER A 118 -4.77 19.08 6.70
C SER A 118 -4.51 19.28 5.21
N GLN A 119 -4.75 18.29 4.35
CA GLN A 119 -4.57 18.44 2.91
C GLN A 119 -5.64 19.35 2.29
N ALA A 120 -6.91 19.16 2.69
CA ALA A 120 -8.01 20.00 2.24
C ALA A 120 -7.79 21.48 2.61
N GLY A 121 -7.37 21.76 3.86
CA GLY A 121 -7.06 23.11 4.32
C GLY A 121 -5.82 23.74 3.67
N ARG A 122 -4.91 22.94 3.10
CA ARG A 122 -3.74 23.42 2.34
C ARG A 122 -4.02 23.66 0.87
N THR A 123 -5.19 23.24 0.37
CA THR A 123 -5.54 23.37 -1.05
C THR A 123 -6.05 24.78 -1.32
N PRO A 124 -5.37 25.61 -2.14
CA PRO A 124 -5.99 26.83 -2.65
C PRO A 124 -7.24 26.41 -3.43
N VAL A 125 -8.39 27.04 -3.17
CA VAL A 125 -9.62 26.80 -3.92
C VAL A 125 -9.41 27.23 -5.37
N ARG A 126 -8.84 26.34 -6.19
CA ARG A 126 -8.70 26.56 -7.62
C ARG A 126 -10.08 26.31 -8.19
N LYS A 127 -10.79 27.38 -8.60
CA LYS A 127 -12.07 27.25 -9.32
C LYS A 127 -11.84 26.28 -10.48
N LEU A 128 -12.41 25.07 -10.39
CA LEU A 128 -12.50 24.18 -11.55
C LEU A 128 -13.22 24.97 -12.64
N LYS A 129 -12.55 25.24 -13.77
CA LYS A 129 -13.22 25.81 -14.94
C LYS A 129 -14.34 24.82 -15.28
N ARG A 130 -15.60 25.25 -15.16
CA ARG A 130 -16.75 24.47 -15.64
C ARG A 130 -16.44 24.14 -17.10
N ALA A 131 -16.43 22.85 -17.45
CA ALA A 131 -16.38 22.45 -18.84
C ALA A 131 -17.55 23.13 -19.56
N GLY A 132 -17.23 23.95 -20.56
CA GLY A 132 -18.23 24.71 -21.30
C GLY A 132 -19.30 23.78 -21.85
N ARG A 133 -20.56 24.03 -21.51
CA ARG A 133 -21.71 23.42 -22.17
C ARG A 133 -21.66 23.92 -23.61
N LYS A 134 -21.26 23.07 -24.57
CA LYS A 134 -21.47 23.38 -25.99
C LYS A 134 -22.97 23.49 -26.17
N SER A 135 -23.43 24.68 -26.57
CA SER A 135 -24.79 24.89 -27.05
C SER A 135 -24.92 24.18 -28.39
N ASP A 136 -25.82 23.20 -28.46
CA ASP A 136 -26.25 22.63 -29.74
C ASP A 136 -27.01 23.71 -30.50
N ALA A 137 -26.30 24.45 -31.36
CA ALA A 137 -26.92 25.26 -32.39
C ALA A 137 -27.36 24.30 -33.50
N VAL A 138 -28.67 24.06 -33.57
CA VAL A 138 -29.31 23.45 -34.74
C VAL A 138 -29.34 24.50 -35.85
N PRO A 139 -28.70 24.32 -37.01
CA PRO A 139 -28.97 25.16 -38.17
C PRO A 139 -30.32 24.74 -38.75
N GLY A 140 -31.25 25.69 -38.81
CA GLY A 140 -32.53 25.52 -39.48
C GLY A 140 -32.40 25.62 -41.00
N ILE A 141 -33.26 24.82 -41.65
CA ILE A 141 -33.81 24.88 -43.01
C ILE A 141 -32.79 24.87 -44.17
#